data_AF-A0A354HSW7-F1
#
_entry.id   AF-A0A354HSW7-F1
#
_cell.length_a   1.000
_cell.length_b   1.000
_cell.length_c   1.000
_cell.angle_alpha   90.00
_cell.angle_beta   90.00
_cell.angle_gamma   90.00
#
_symmetry.space_group_name_H-M   'P 1'
#
loop_
_entity.id
_entity.type
_entity.pdbx_description
1 polymer ?
#
loop_
_entity_poly.entity_id
_entity_poly.type
_entity_poly.pdbx_seq_one_letter_code
_entity_poly.pdbx_strand_id
1 'polypeptide(L)'
;MQWLADGKQMREIDRRAIEDFGVPGQNLMEAAVAFAARIAADLSPRGPVAVVTGAGNNGGDGWGIARHLAARSYQVKVVTGADPDDLQGDAAIQYMIYDSLGLAWEKYQGPGQLADCALIVDALLGTGMKGEPRGTAAEIIAAINSSPGAVLAVDIPSGLPAEFALPAGP
;
A
#
# COMPACT_ATOMS: atom_id res chain seq x y z
N MET A 1 -15.32 -6.54 23.97
CA MET A 1 -14.96 -7.62 23.02
C MET A 1 -14.42 -6.93 21.79
N GLN A 2 -13.11 -7.00 21.57
CA GLN A 2 -12.44 -6.31 20.47
C GLN A 2 -12.27 -7.34 19.35
N TRP A 3 -13.11 -7.25 18.32
CA TRP A 3 -13.06 -8.14 17.18
C TRP A 3 -12.06 -7.59 16.17
N LEU A 4 -10.83 -8.10 16.20
CA LEU A 4 -9.85 -7.90 15.13
C LEU A 4 -9.92 -9.13 14.22
N ALA A 5 -10.21 -8.92 12.94
CA ALA A 5 -10.23 -9.98 11.95
C ALA A 5 -8.79 -10.37 11.58
N ASP A 6 -8.51 -11.67 11.51
CA ASP A 6 -7.27 -12.16 10.89
C ASP A 6 -7.33 -12.04 9.36
N GLY A 7 -6.22 -12.31 8.67
CA GLY A 7 -6.14 -12.20 7.22
C GLY A 7 -7.11 -13.14 6.46
N LYS A 8 -7.52 -14.28 7.02
CA LYS A 8 -8.50 -15.17 6.40
C LYS A 8 -9.91 -14.63 6.58
N GLN A 9 -10.22 -14.15 7.77
CA GLN A 9 -11.50 -13.52 8.09
C GLN A 9 -11.71 -12.25 7.26
N MET A 10 -10.68 -11.42 7.10
CA MET A 10 -10.79 -10.19 6.29
C MET A 10 -11.08 -10.50 4.82
N ARG A 11 -10.38 -11.49 4.23
CA ARG A 11 -10.67 -11.95 2.85
C ARG A 11 -12.09 -12.47 2.68
N GLU A 12 -12.62 -13.19 3.69
CA GLU A 12 -14.00 -13.68 3.64
C GLU A 12 -15.01 -12.53 3.78
N ILE A 13 -14.71 -11.51 4.61
CA ILE A 13 -15.53 -10.29 4.70
C ILE A 13 -15.57 -9.59 3.34
N ASP A 14 -14.43 -9.41 2.67
CA ASP A 14 -14.35 -8.79 1.35
C ASP A 14 -15.10 -9.61 0.29
N ARG A 15 -14.90 -10.95 0.28
CA ARG A 15 -15.62 -11.85 -0.63
C ARG A 15 -17.13 -11.69 -0.47
N ARG A 16 -17.63 -11.71 0.76
CA ARG A 16 -19.07 -11.57 1.02
C ARG A 16 -19.59 -10.19 0.63
N ALA A 17 -18.83 -9.12 0.89
CA ALA A 17 -19.20 -7.78 0.45
C ALA A 17 -19.40 -7.72 -1.08
N ILE A 18 -18.52 -8.38 -1.82
CA ILE A 18 -18.59 -8.44 -3.28
C ILE A 18 -19.69 -9.38 -3.78
N GLU A 19 -19.68 -10.63 -3.34
CA GLU A 19 -20.51 -11.69 -3.91
C GLU A 19 -21.93 -11.73 -3.32
N ASP A 20 -22.06 -11.54 -2.00
CA ASP A 20 -23.36 -11.65 -1.32
C ASP A 20 -24.10 -10.30 -1.33
N PHE A 21 -23.38 -9.19 -1.22
CA PHE A 21 -23.95 -7.84 -1.10
C PHE A 21 -23.77 -6.97 -2.35
N GLY A 22 -23.07 -7.46 -3.38
CA GLY A 22 -22.94 -6.79 -4.67
C GLY A 22 -22.11 -5.51 -4.65
N VAL A 23 -21.25 -5.31 -3.64
CA VAL A 23 -20.35 -4.15 -3.57
C VAL A 23 -19.17 -4.37 -4.51
N PRO A 24 -18.94 -3.54 -5.54
CA PRO A 24 -17.80 -3.73 -6.42
C PRO A 24 -16.47 -3.65 -5.66
N GLY A 25 -15.52 -4.55 -5.95
CA GLY A 25 -14.19 -4.57 -5.29
C GLY A 25 -13.45 -3.22 -5.42
N GLN A 26 -13.59 -2.58 -6.57
CA GLN A 26 -13.11 -1.20 -6.81
C GLN A 26 -13.62 -0.19 -5.79
N ASN A 27 -14.88 -0.31 -5.34
CA ASN A 27 -15.43 0.61 -4.34
C ASN A 27 -14.85 0.35 -2.96
N LEU A 28 -14.55 -0.91 -2.62
CA LEU A 28 -13.87 -1.26 -1.36
C LEU A 28 -12.45 -0.69 -1.34
N MET A 29 -11.71 -0.91 -2.43
CA MET A 29 -10.36 -0.36 -2.62
C MET A 29 -10.36 1.17 -2.57
N GLU A 30 -11.26 1.84 -3.28
CA GLU A 30 -11.34 3.30 -3.29
C GLU A 30 -11.62 3.88 -1.90
N ALA A 31 -12.43 3.20 -1.09
CA ALA A 31 -12.69 3.60 0.29
C ALA A 31 -11.43 3.47 1.17
N ALA A 32 -10.68 2.36 1.03
CA ALA A 32 -9.41 2.16 1.73
C ALA A 32 -8.38 3.22 1.34
N VAL A 33 -8.22 3.46 0.03
CA VAL A 33 -7.37 4.50 -0.55
C VAL A 33 -7.68 5.88 0.00
N ALA A 34 -8.95 6.30 -0.03
CA ALA A 34 -9.34 7.64 0.42
C ALA A 34 -9.06 7.83 1.92
N PHE A 35 -9.28 6.78 2.72
CA PHE A 35 -9.01 6.80 4.16
C PHE A 35 -7.49 6.87 4.45
N ALA A 36 -6.69 6.02 3.81
CA ALA A 36 -5.24 5.99 3.97
C ALA A 36 -4.59 7.29 3.49
N ALA A 37 -5.05 7.86 2.37
CA ALA A 37 -4.56 9.14 1.87
C ALA A 37 -4.86 10.30 2.85
N ARG A 38 -6.01 10.27 3.54
CA ARG A 38 -6.30 11.24 4.60
C ARG A 38 -5.33 11.10 5.77
N ILE A 39 -5.08 9.87 6.23
CA ILE A 39 -4.12 9.61 7.32
C ILE A 39 -2.72 10.08 6.92
N ALA A 40 -2.28 9.78 5.69
CA ALA A 40 -0.99 10.21 5.19
C ALA A 40 -0.86 11.75 5.18
N ALA A 41 -1.92 12.45 4.76
CA ALA A 41 -1.96 13.91 4.79
C ALA A 41 -1.86 14.47 6.22
N ASP A 42 -2.51 13.82 7.20
CA ASP A 42 -2.45 14.22 8.61
C ASP A 42 -1.07 13.96 9.23
N LEU A 43 -0.41 12.85 8.87
CA LEU A 43 0.90 12.46 9.36
C LEU A 43 2.04 13.32 8.77
N SER A 44 1.89 13.78 7.54
CA SER A 44 2.84 14.68 6.89
C SER A 44 2.13 15.87 6.28
N PRO A 45 1.67 16.88 7.05
CA PRO A 45 0.87 17.98 6.51
C PRO A 45 1.57 18.83 5.45
N ARG A 46 2.91 18.85 5.43
CA ARG A 46 3.73 19.68 4.53
C ARG A 46 4.99 18.98 4.02
N GLY A 47 5.24 17.74 4.42
CA GLY A 47 6.46 17.02 4.08
C GLY A 47 6.30 16.20 2.79
N PRO A 48 7.38 15.99 2.01
CA PRO A 48 7.36 15.09 0.85
C PRO A 48 6.96 13.68 1.25
N VAL A 49 6.10 13.04 0.45
CA VAL A 49 5.61 11.69 0.69
C VAL A 49 6.15 10.75 -0.38
N ALA A 50 6.83 9.69 0.02
CA ALA A 50 7.08 8.54 -0.84
C ALA A 50 5.92 7.55 -0.71
N VAL A 51 5.39 7.07 -1.82
CA VAL A 51 4.46 5.93 -1.84
C VAL A 51 5.17 4.78 -2.52
N VAL A 52 5.37 3.69 -1.79
CA VAL A 52 6.05 2.49 -2.27
C VAL A 52 5.01 1.44 -2.65
N THR A 53 4.96 1.04 -3.93
CA THR A 53 3.91 0.16 -4.45
C THR A 53 4.44 -1.21 -4.87
N GLY A 54 3.67 -2.26 -4.58
CA GLY A 54 3.93 -3.62 -5.08
C GLY A 54 3.03 -4.06 -6.23
N ALA A 55 3.05 -5.36 -6.56
CA ALA A 55 2.29 -5.92 -7.68
C ALA A 55 0.83 -6.30 -7.34
N GLY A 56 0.54 -6.52 -6.05
CA GLY A 56 -0.78 -6.99 -5.59
C GLY A 56 -1.76 -5.86 -5.26
N ASN A 57 -2.90 -6.21 -4.67
CA ASN A 57 -3.93 -5.23 -4.28
C ASN A 57 -3.41 -4.13 -3.35
N ASN A 58 -2.47 -4.44 -2.44
CA ASN A 58 -1.82 -3.41 -1.60
C ASN A 58 -1.08 -2.37 -2.46
N GLY A 59 -0.44 -2.81 -3.55
CA GLY A 59 0.16 -1.91 -4.52
C GLY A 59 -0.88 -1.06 -5.26
N GLY A 60 -2.05 -1.63 -5.54
CA GLY A 60 -3.23 -0.92 -6.03
C GLY A 60 -3.67 0.21 -5.08
N ASP A 61 -3.74 -0.07 -3.78
CA ASP A 61 -3.99 0.95 -2.77
C ASP A 61 -2.92 2.05 -2.81
N GLY A 62 -1.65 1.67 -2.96
CA GLY A 62 -0.55 2.62 -3.14
C GLY A 62 -0.75 3.57 -4.32
N TRP A 63 -1.06 3.06 -5.51
CA TRP A 63 -1.36 3.89 -6.69
C TRP A 63 -2.53 4.84 -6.44
N GLY A 64 -3.60 4.34 -5.81
CA GLY A 64 -4.76 5.14 -5.41
C GLY A 64 -4.38 6.25 -4.41
N ILE A 65 -3.64 5.91 -3.35
CA ILE A 65 -3.21 6.86 -2.32
C ILE A 65 -2.36 7.96 -2.96
N ALA A 66 -1.44 7.59 -3.85
CA ALA A 66 -0.57 8.54 -4.54
C ALA A 66 -1.37 9.56 -5.36
N ARG A 67 -2.36 9.13 -6.16
CA ARG A 67 -3.19 10.10 -6.91
C ARG A 67 -4.07 10.97 -6.01
N HIS A 68 -4.55 10.43 -4.88
CA HIS A 68 -5.33 11.20 -3.90
C HIS A 68 -4.48 12.27 -3.22
N LEU A 69 -3.24 11.97 -2.87
CA LEU A 69 -2.29 12.94 -2.33
C LEU A 69 -1.90 13.98 -3.39
N ALA A 70 -1.62 13.56 -4.63
CA ALA A 70 -1.33 14.47 -5.73
C ALA A 70 -2.49 15.45 -6.00
N ALA A 71 -3.74 14.98 -5.97
CA ALA A 71 -4.93 15.82 -6.10
C ALA A 71 -5.06 16.88 -4.99
N ARG A 72 -4.40 16.65 -3.85
CA ARG A 72 -4.30 17.60 -2.72
C ARG A 72 -3.04 18.46 -2.78
N SER A 73 -2.35 18.49 -3.92
CA SER A 73 -1.11 19.26 -4.17
C SER A 73 0.08 18.86 -3.30
N TYR A 74 0.12 17.60 -2.84
CA TYR A 74 1.31 17.07 -2.16
C TYR A 74 2.45 16.81 -3.15
N GLN A 75 3.68 16.99 -2.67
CA GLN A 75 4.85 16.47 -3.35
C GLN A 75 4.93 14.95 -3.11
N VAL A 76 4.41 14.18 -4.06
CA VAL A 76 4.38 12.72 -4.01
C VAL A 76 5.45 12.14 -4.92
N LYS A 77 6.28 11.26 -4.38
CA LYS A 77 7.18 10.41 -5.16
C LYS A 77 6.63 8.98 -5.12
N VAL A 78 6.36 8.38 -6.28
CA VAL A 78 5.96 6.98 -6.34
C VAL A 78 7.14 6.12 -6.74
N VAL A 79 7.43 5.10 -5.93
CA VAL A 79 8.49 4.12 -6.19
C VAL A 79 7.86 2.73 -6.24
N THR A 80 7.92 2.08 -7.40
CA THR A 80 7.32 0.75 -7.57
C THR A 80 8.36 -0.35 -7.54
N GLY A 81 8.05 -1.43 -6.81
CA GLY A 81 8.81 -2.67 -6.78
C GLY A 81 8.33 -3.71 -7.80
N ALA A 82 7.37 -3.36 -8.64
CA ALA A 82 6.77 -4.24 -9.65
C ALA A 82 6.92 -3.64 -11.06
N ASP A 83 6.82 -4.48 -12.09
CA ASP A 83 6.58 -4.00 -13.44
C ASP A 83 5.09 -3.66 -13.59
N PRO A 84 4.71 -2.44 -14.02
CA PRO A 84 3.31 -2.11 -14.21
C PRO A 84 2.60 -3.03 -15.22
N ASP A 85 3.33 -3.59 -16.19
CA ASP A 85 2.82 -4.56 -17.16
C ASP A 85 2.42 -5.90 -16.51
N ASP A 86 2.95 -6.21 -15.32
CA ASP A 86 2.63 -7.43 -14.57
C ASP A 86 1.41 -7.24 -13.64
N LEU A 87 0.89 -6.02 -13.51
CA LEU A 87 -0.26 -5.72 -12.66
C LEU A 87 -1.53 -6.36 -13.22
N GLN A 88 -2.38 -6.85 -12.33
CA GLN A 88 -3.64 -7.49 -12.69
C GLN A 88 -4.77 -7.00 -11.79
N GLY A 89 -6.01 -7.21 -12.25
CA GLY A 89 -7.22 -6.91 -11.49
C GLY A 89 -7.26 -5.47 -11.00
N ASP A 90 -7.56 -5.29 -9.71
CA ASP A 90 -7.80 -3.97 -9.14
C ASP A 90 -6.53 -3.10 -9.10
N ALA A 91 -5.36 -3.71 -8.92
CA ALA A 91 -4.08 -2.99 -8.94
C ALA A 91 -3.76 -2.39 -10.31
N ALA A 92 -4.03 -3.14 -11.39
CA ALA A 92 -3.87 -2.64 -12.76
C ALA A 92 -4.80 -1.45 -13.04
N ILE A 93 -6.04 -1.50 -12.54
CA ILE A 93 -7.01 -0.41 -12.69
C ILE A 93 -6.52 0.85 -12.00
N GLN A 94 -6.07 0.77 -10.74
CA GLN A 94 -5.56 1.95 -10.03
C GLN A 94 -4.29 2.52 -10.69
N TYR A 95 -3.40 1.66 -11.19
CA TYR A 95 -2.25 2.11 -11.98
C TYR A 95 -2.69 2.83 -13.27
N MET A 96 -3.62 2.26 -14.05
CA MET A 96 -4.13 2.91 -15.27
C MET A 96 -4.75 4.27 -14.98
N ILE A 97 -5.51 4.40 -13.89
CA ILE A 97 -6.07 5.69 -13.47
C ILE A 97 -4.94 6.66 -13.13
N TYR A 98 -3.95 6.23 -12.34
CA TYR A 98 -2.79 7.04 -11.97
C TYR A 98 -2.02 7.53 -13.21
N ASP A 99 -1.73 6.62 -14.14
CA ASP A 99 -0.98 6.90 -15.37
C ASP A 99 -1.74 7.86 -16.29
N SER A 100 -3.07 7.72 -16.38
CA SER A 100 -3.91 8.62 -17.19
C SER A 100 -3.88 10.09 -16.73
N LEU A 101 -3.45 10.35 -15.49
CA LEU A 101 -3.27 11.70 -14.94
C LEU A 101 -1.91 12.31 -15.30
N GLY A 102 -1.02 11.56 -15.97
CA GLY A 102 0.33 12.01 -16.32
C GLY A 102 1.24 12.22 -15.12
N LEU A 103 0.96 11.54 -14.00
CA LEU A 103 1.76 11.63 -12.78
C LEU A 103 3.01 10.75 -12.87
N ALA A 104 4.14 11.26 -12.39
CA ALA A 104 5.42 10.58 -12.49
C ALA A 104 5.59 9.48 -11.42
N TRP A 105 6.22 8.39 -11.82
CA TRP A 105 6.62 7.28 -10.94
C TRP A 105 7.97 6.72 -11.40
N GLU A 106 8.66 6.02 -10.50
CA GLU A 106 9.97 5.44 -10.75
C GLU A 106 9.99 3.95 -10.36
N LYS A 107 10.70 3.10 -11.10
CA LYS A 107 11.06 1.77 -10.60
C LYS A 107 12.06 1.92 -9.44
N TYR A 108 12.01 1.01 -8.48
CA TYR A 108 13.00 0.99 -7.40
C TYR A 108 14.41 0.76 -7.96
N GLN A 109 15.35 1.61 -7.55
CA GLN A 109 16.77 1.58 -7.91
C GLN A 109 17.68 1.64 -6.67
N GLY A 110 17.15 1.98 -5.50
CA GLY A 110 17.91 1.97 -4.25
C GLY A 110 17.34 2.89 -3.17
N PRO A 111 17.92 2.85 -1.95
CA PRO A 111 17.40 3.57 -0.78
C PRO A 111 17.43 5.10 -0.92
N GLY A 112 18.30 5.64 -1.79
CA GLY A 112 18.39 7.07 -2.04
C GLY A 112 17.08 7.70 -2.54
N GLN A 113 16.19 6.92 -3.16
CA GLN A 113 14.88 7.41 -3.58
C GLN A 113 13.99 7.81 -2.40
N LEU A 114 14.21 7.24 -1.21
CA LEU A 114 13.38 7.44 0.00
C LEU A 114 14.00 8.39 1.03
N ALA A 115 15.25 8.82 0.82
CA ALA A 115 16.05 9.52 1.85
C ALA A 115 15.50 10.89 2.25
N ASP A 116 14.89 11.62 1.31
CA ASP A 116 14.40 12.99 1.54
C ASP A 116 12.89 13.06 1.84
N CYS A 117 12.26 11.91 2.10
CA CYS A 117 10.82 11.84 2.33
C CYS A 117 10.50 11.92 3.83
N ALA A 118 9.57 12.80 4.18
CA ALA A 118 9.10 12.95 5.57
C ALA A 118 8.20 11.79 5.99
N LEU A 119 7.46 11.23 5.03
CA LEU A 119 6.59 10.07 5.20
C LEU A 119 6.83 9.08 4.06
N ILE A 120 6.87 7.80 4.42
CA ILE A 120 6.81 6.68 3.49
C ILE A 120 5.48 5.96 3.71
N VAL A 121 4.69 5.84 2.65
CA VAL A 121 3.55 4.93 2.61
C VAL A 121 4.05 3.59 2.09
N ASP A 122 4.08 2.60 2.98
CA ASP A 122 4.42 1.22 2.66
C ASP A 122 3.16 0.49 2.18
N ALA A 123 3.04 0.40 0.85
CA ALA A 123 1.98 -0.31 0.14
C ALA A 123 2.59 -1.44 -0.73
N LEU A 124 3.72 -2.01 -0.29
CA LEU A 124 4.47 -2.99 -1.07
C LEU A 124 3.86 -4.39 -0.98
N LEU A 125 3.65 -4.90 0.24
CA LEU A 125 3.12 -6.24 0.51
C LEU A 125 2.02 -6.14 1.57
N GLY A 126 0.87 -6.77 1.30
CA GLY A 126 -0.24 -6.85 2.26
C GLY A 126 -0.43 -8.26 2.80
N THR A 127 -1.63 -8.53 3.33
CA THR A 127 -2.04 -9.83 3.88
C THR A 127 -1.96 -11.02 2.90
N GLY A 128 -1.79 -10.75 1.60
CA GLY A 128 -1.58 -11.74 0.54
C GLY A 128 -0.24 -12.48 0.58
N MET A 129 0.77 -11.90 1.26
CA MET A 129 2.15 -12.41 1.24
C MET A 129 2.25 -13.81 1.87
N LYS A 130 3.15 -14.64 1.31
CA LYS A 130 3.49 -15.96 1.85
C LYS A 130 5.01 -16.10 1.97
N GLY A 131 5.46 -16.54 3.14
CA GLY A 131 6.88 -16.71 3.44
C GLY A 131 7.62 -15.38 3.59
N GLU A 132 8.95 -15.43 3.62
CA GLU A 132 9.78 -14.24 3.79
C GLU A 132 9.94 -13.45 2.48
N PRO A 133 9.97 -12.09 2.54
CA PRO A 133 10.32 -11.26 1.40
C PRO A 133 11.70 -11.62 0.84
N ARG A 134 11.83 -11.59 -0.49
CA ARG A 134 13.08 -11.92 -1.20
C ARG A 134 13.32 -10.95 -2.36
N GLY A 135 14.56 -10.90 -2.84
CA GLY A 135 14.95 -10.05 -3.97
C GLY A 135 14.61 -8.57 -3.73
N THR A 136 14.13 -7.91 -4.77
CA THR A 136 13.77 -6.48 -4.75
C THR A 136 12.80 -6.11 -3.63
N ALA A 137 11.85 -6.98 -3.26
CA ALA A 137 10.93 -6.69 -2.16
C ALA A 137 11.66 -6.60 -0.81
N ALA A 138 12.64 -7.46 -0.54
CA ALA A 138 13.44 -7.41 0.69
C ALA A 138 14.34 -6.16 0.73
N GLU A 139 14.90 -5.78 -0.42
CA GLU A 139 15.72 -4.57 -0.56
C GLU A 139 14.90 -3.30 -0.30
N ILE A 140 13.67 -3.24 -0.84
CA ILE A 140 12.75 -2.13 -0.61
C ILE A 140 12.38 -2.05 0.88
N ILE A 141 12.05 -3.17 1.53
CA ILE A 141 11.75 -3.18 2.97
C ILE A 141 12.94 -2.67 3.78
N ALA A 142 14.17 -3.07 3.44
CA ALA A 142 15.37 -2.54 4.08
C ALA A 142 15.54 -1.03 3.85
N ALA A 143 15.22 -0.53 2.66
CA ALA A 143 15.24 0.90 2.35
C ALA A 143 14.17 1.67 3.15
N ILE A 144 12.96 1.13 3.30
CA ILE A 144 11.90 1.72 4.13
C ILE A 144 12.37 1.81 5.58
N ASN A 145 12.89 0.71 6.13
CA ASN A 145 13.34 0.64 7.53
C ASN A 145 14.57 1.51 7.86
N SER A 146 15.37 1.86 6.85
CA SER A 146 16.55 2.72 7.01
C SER A 146 16.29 4.18 6.69
N SER A 147 15.10 4.52 6.18
CA SER A 147 14.74 5.91 5.91
C SER A 147 14.54 6.70 7.21
N PRO A 148 14.90 8.00 7.23
CA PRO A 148 14.61 8.87 8.36
C PRO A 148 13.12 9.25 8.48
N GLY A 149 12.30 8.98 7.46
CA GLY A 149 10.88 9.34 7.42
C GLY A 149 10.01 8.45 8.32
N ALA A 150 8.85 8.97 8.74
CA ALA A 150 7.82 8.14 9.36
C ALA A 150 7.29 7.12 8.35
N VAL A 151 6.80 5.97 8.82
CA VAL A 151 6.24 4.93 7.96
C VAL A 151 4.76 4.72 8.27
N LEU A 152 3.92 4.86 7.25
CA LEU A 152 2.51 4.47 7.26
C LEU A 152 2.37 3.17 6.46
N ALA A 153 2.16 2.05 7.13
CA ALA A 153 1.87 0.78 6.46
C ALA A 153 0.40 0.70 6.06
N VAL A 154 0.14 0.25 4.82
CA VAL A 154 -1.19 -0.04 4.31
C VAL A 154 -1.46 -1.54 4.52
N ASP A 155 -2.61 -1.84 5.14
CA ASP A 155 -2.99 -3.18 5.63
C ASP A 155 -2.08 -3.69 6.77
N ILE A 156 -0.86 -4.11 6.45
CA ILE A 156 0.15 -4.57 7.40
C ILE A 156 1.54 -4.07 6.98
N PRO A 157 2.49 -3.88 7.92
CA PRO A 157 3.88 -3.59 7.57
C PRO A 157 4.46 -4.69 6.68
N SER A 158 5.01 -4.29 5.53
CA SER A 158 5.59 -5.23 4.58
C SER A 158 6.70 -6.04 5.22
N GLY A 159 6.57 -7.36 5.11
CA GLY A 159 7.49 -8.33 5.72
C GLY A 159 6.97 -8.99 6.99
N LEU A 160 5.85 -8.52 7.55
CA LEU A 160 5.19 -9.21 8.66
C LEU A 160 4.24 -10.31 8.18
N PRO A 161 4.13 -11.42 8.92
CA PRO A 161 3.13 -12.45 8.63
C PRO A 161 1.72 -11.92 8.89
N ALA A 162 0.82 -12.15 7.94
CA ALA A 162 -0.60 -11.79 8.03
C ALA A 162 -1.40 -12.65 9.04
N GLU A 163 -0.85 -13.80 9.40
CA GLU A 163 -1.41 -14.71 10.38
C GLU A 163 -0.61 -14.53 11.67
N PHE A 164 -1.20 -13.83 12.63
CA PHE A 164 -0.72 -13.85 14.01
C PHE A 164 -1.46 -14.95 14.75
N ALA A 165 -0.74 -15.84 15.43
CA ALA A 165 -1.36 -16.63 16.47
C ALA A 165 -1.80 -15.64 17.56
N LEU A 166 -3.10 -15.58 17.87
CA LEU A 166 -3.53 -14.94 19.11
C LEU A 166 -2.74 -15.61 20.25
N PRO A 167 -2.15 -14.84 21.18
CA PRO A 167 -1.48 -15.42 22.33
C PRO A 167 -2.42 -16.42 23.00
N ALA A 168 -1.91 -17.63 23.26
CA ALA A 168 -2.67 -18.67 23.93
C ALA A 168 -2.79 -18.33 25.43
N GLY A 169 -3.69 -17.40 25.76
CA GLY A 169 -3.99 -17.02 27.14
C GLY A 169 -3.68 -15.56 27.49
N PRO A 170 -4.08 -15.15 28.72
CA PRO A 170 -4.04 -13.75 29.18
C PRO A 170 -2.63 -13.15 29.26
#